data_AF-A0A8E1W8D2-F1
#
_entry.id   AF-A0A8E1W8D2-F1
#
_cell.length_a   1.000
_cell.length_b   1.000
_cell.length_c   1.000
_cell.angle_alpha   90.00
_cell.angle_beta   90.00
_cell.angle_gamma   90.00
#
_symmetry.space_group_name_H-M   'P 1'
#
loop_
_entity.id
_entity.type
_entity.pdbx_description
1 polymer ?
#
loop_
_entity_poly.entity_id
_entity_poly.type
_entity_poly.pdbx_seq_one_letter_code
_entity_poly.pdbx_strand_id
1 'polypeptide(L)'
;MLRRTPLQRRGFLARGAALARTSPLRARSGKTKAEARSEWSVRTGRDVVYARSGGTCEVRVLGVCEGLAAEWQHRKARAQGGEWNPANGLHVCSACHRWIHHNPAEATAAGWTVPRDQDPAAVPVEDYPNWGRVLLDDHGVIHIVQKGQTT
;
A
#
# COMPACT_ATOMS: atom_id res chain seq x y z
N MET A 1 -30.13 16.59 37.86
CA MET A 1 -29.35 15.34 37.68
C MET A 1 -30.22 14.33 36.94
N LEU A 2 -30.03 14.12 35.63
CA LEU A 2 -30.81 13.12 34.90
C LEU A 2 -30.35 11.71 35.29
N ARG A 3 -31.22 10.96 35.96
CA ARG A 3 -31.02 9.52 36.19
C ARG A 3 -31.14 8.81 34.84
N ARG A 4 -30.03 8.28 34.34
CA ARG A 4 -30.01 7.43 33.14
C ARG A 4 -30.70 6.12 33.49
N THR A 5 -31.83 5.84 32.84
CA THR A 5 -32.54 4.57 32.96
C THR A 5 -31.60 3.43 32.54
N PRO A 6 -31.39 2.39 33.35
CA PRO A 6 -30.53 1.28 32.96
C PRO A 6 -31.14 0.53 31.77
N LEU A 7 -30.31 0.23 30.78
CA LEU A 7 -30.71 -0.54 29.59
C LEU A 7 -31.16 -1.94 30.03
N GLN A 8 -32.42 -2.27 29.73
CA GLN A 8 -32.96 -3.61 29.93
C GLN A 8 -32.30 -4.58 28.95
N ARG A 9 -31.69 -5.65 29.47
CA ARG A 9 -31.07 -6.69 28.66
C ARG A 9 -32.19 -7.50 27.97
N ARG A 10 -32.51 -7.15 26.73
CA ARG A 10 -33.38 -7.99 25.89
C ARG A 10 -32.73 -9.37 25.78
N GLY A 11 -33.49 -10.42 26.09
CA GLY A 11 -33.00 -11.80 26.12
C GLY A 11 -32.34 -12.22 24.79
N PHE A 12 -31.60 -13.33 24.84
CA PHE A 12 -30.98 -13.90 23.64
C PHE A 12 -32.04 -14.12 22.56
N LEU A 13 -31.74 -13.71 21.32
CA LEU A 13 -32.58 -14.06 20.18
C LEU A 13 -32.76 -15.58 20.18
N ALA A 14 -34.01 -16.04 20.09
CA ALA A 14 -34.31 -17.46 19.96
C ALA A 14 -33.45 -18.01 18.80
N ARG A 15 -32.90 -19.22 18.96
CA ARG A 15 -32.22 -19.93 17.87
C ARG A 15 -33.27 -20.21 16.79
N GLY A 16 -33.46 -19.24 15.89
CA GLY A 16 -34.26 -19.42 14.69
C GLY A 16 -33.63 -20.51 13.84
N ALA A 17 -34.46 -21.22 13.07
CA ALA A 17 -33.98 -22.12 12.03
C ALA A 17 -32.90 -21.40 11.20
N ALA A 18 -31.81 -22.11 10.88
CA ALA A 18 -30.71 -21.54 10.10
C ALA A 18 -31.25 -20.82 8.86
N LEU A 19 -30.70 -19.64 8.54
CA LEU A 19 -31.04 -18.92 7.31
C LEU A 19 -30.99 -19.90 6.14
N ALA A 20 -32.14 -20.11 5.49
CA ALA A 20 -32.21 -20.97 4.33
C ALA A 20 -31.25 -20.40 3.28
N ARG A 21 -30.21 -21.16 2.94
CA ARG A 21 -29.31 -20.82 1.83
C ARG A 21 -30.13 -20.87 0.55
N THR A 22 -30.58 -19.71 0.09
CA THR A 22 -31.43 -19.58 -1.12
C THR A 22 -30.67 -19.91 -2.41
N SER A 23 -29.34 -19.98 -2.37
CA SER A 23 -28.52 -20.45 -3.50
C SER A 23 -27.14 -20.90 -3.01
N PRO A 24 -26.49 -21.87 -3.68
CA PRO A 24 -25.05 -22.07 -3.53
C PRO A 24 -24.34 -20.74 -3.82
N LEU A 25 -23.35 -20.37 -3.01
CA LEU A 25 -22.46 -19.29 -3.37
C LEU A 25 -21.86 -19.65 -4.73
N ARG A 26 -22.11 -18.83 -5.77
CA ARG A 26 -21.41 -18.98 -7.04
C ARG A 26 -19.93 -19.07 -6.73
N ALA A 27 -19.28 -20.15 -7.15
CA ALA A 27 -17.83 -20.21 -7.13
C ALA A 27 -17.36 -18.96 -7.87
N ARG A 28 -16.70 -18.03 -7.15
CA ARG A 28 -15.94 -17.00 -7.83
C ARG A 28 -14.95 -17.77 -8.70
N SER A 29 -14.88 -17.46 -9.98
CA SER A 29 -13.74 -17.87 -10.80
C SER A 29 -12.50 -17.32 -10.10
N GLY A 30 -11.91 -18.14 -9.23
CA GLY A 30 -10.67 -17.82 -8.57
C GLY A 30 -9.60 -18.03 -9.62
N LYS A 31 -8.70 -17.05 -9.75
CA LYS A 31 -7.42 -17.29 -10.43
C LYS A 31 -6.83 -18.60 -9.89
N THR A 32 -6.33 -19.43 -10.78
CA THR A 32 -5.58 -20.63 -10.39
C THR A 32 -4.44 -20.22 -9.45
N LYS A 33 -3.98 -21.15 -8.61
CA LYS A 33 -2.85 -20.88 -7.69
C LYS A 33 -1.59 -20.40 -8.44
N ALA A 34 -1.44 -20.79 -9.70
CA ALA A 34 -0.39 -20.32 -10.60
C ALA A 34 -0.63 -18.89 -11.08
N GLU A 35 -1.83 -18.55 -11.54
CA GLU A 35 -2.22 -17.17 -11.91
C GLU A 35 -2.26 -16.20 -10.72
N ALA A 36 -2.44 -16.72 -9.50
CA ALA A 36 -2.36 -15.95 -8.26
C ALA A 36 -0.92 -15.80 -7.74
N ARG A 37 0.03 -16.59 -8.27
CA ARG A 37 1.44 -16.47 -7.92
C ARG A 37 2.01 -15.33 -8.74
N SER A 38 1.98 -14.14 -8.13
CA SER A 38 2.79 -12.98 -8.50
C SER A 38 4.16 -13.43 -9.01
N GLU A 39 4.55 -12.92 -10.19
CA GLU A 39 5.89 -13.11 -10.76
C GLU A 39 6.98 -12.72 -9.73
N TRP A 40 6.64 -11.74 -8.90
CA TRP A 40 7.48 -11.21 -7.85
C TRP A 40 7.35 -11.99 -6.54
N SER A 41 8.50 -12.38 -5.99
CA SER A 41 8.60 -12.89 -4.63
C SER A 41 8.99 -11.76 -3.69
N VAL A 42 8.75 -11.95 -2.39
CA VAL A 42 9.24 -11.02 -1.34
C VAL A 42 10.72 -10.72 -1.49
N ARG A 43 11.52 -11.76 -1.79
CA ARG A 43 12.96 -11.66 -1.95
C ARG A 43 13.34 -10.88 -3.20
N THR A 44 12.86 -11.31 -4.36
CA THR A 44 13.24 -10.70 -5.64
C THR A 44 12.81 -9.23 -5.73
N GLY A 45 11.62 -8.88 -5.23
CA GLY A 45 11.19 -7.49 -5.12
C GLY A 45 12.10 -6.65 -4.25
N ARG A 46 12.41 -7.14 -3.04
CA ARG A 46 13.31 -6.45 -2.10
C ARG A 46 14.72 -6.28 -2.64
N ASP A 47 15.27 -7.30 -3.31
CA ASP A 47 16.63 -7.23 -3.87
C ASP A 47 16.74 -6.11 -4.91
N VAL A 48 15.75 -5.97 -5.80
CA VAL A 48 15.71 -4.90 -6.80
C VAL A 48 15.56 -3.52 -6.15
N VAL A 49 14.63 -3.38 -5.20
CA VAL A 49 14.40 -2.10 -4.51
C VAL A 49 15.60 -1.70 -3.64
N TYR A 50 16.27 -2.67 -3.01
CA TYR A 50 17.52 -2.42 -2.28
C TYR A 50 18.61 -1.91 -3.21
N ALA A 51 18.78 -2.54 -4.38
CA ALA A 51 19.75 -2.11 -5.39
C ALA A 51 19.44 -0.70 -5.91
N ARG A 52 18.15 -0.38 -6.12
CA ARG A 52 17.68 0.97 -6.51
C ARG A 52 18.00 2.02 -5.44
N SER A 53 17.69 1.73 -4.17
CA SER A 53 17.80 2.72 -3.10
C SER A 53 19.20 2.82 -2.48
N GLY A 54 20.07 1.84 -2.73
CA GLY A 54 21.39 1.74 -2.12
C GLY A 54 21.35 1.61 -0.59
N GLY A 55 20.25 1.09 -0.04
CA GLY A 55 20.03 1.02 1.41
C GLY A 55 19.64 2.35 2.08
N THR A 56 19.35 3.39 1.30
CA THR A 56 18.89 4.68 1.81
C THR A 56 17.37 4.81 1.71
N CYS A 57 16.79 5.61 2.61
CA CYS A 57 15.37 5.95 2.58
C CYS A 57 15.07 6.77 1.32
N GLU A 58 14.12 6.31 0.51
CA GLU A 58 13.69 6.96 -0.74
C GLU A 58 12.79 8.19 -0.48
N VAL A 59 12.03 8.15 0.62
CA VAL A 59 11.00 9.16 0.93
C VAL A 59 11.58 10.41 1.61
N ARG A 60 12.39 10.23 2.65
CA ARG A 60 13.05 11.29 3.45
C ARG A 60 12.15 12.46 3.87
N VAL A 61 11.04 12.15 4.53
CA VAL A 61 10.18 13.16 5.18
C VAL A 61 11.02 14.06 6.10
N LEU A 62 10.92 15.38 5.89
CA LEU A 62 11.70 16.37 6.62
C LEU A 62 11.34 16.36 8.11
N GLY A 63 12.36 16.32 8.98
CA GLY A 63 12.18 16.27 10.43
C GLY A 63 11.74 14.93 11.00
N VAL A 64 11.60 13.89 10.16
CA VAL A 64 11.15 12.55 10.57
C VAL A 64 12.15 11.46 10.16
N CYS A 65 12.80 11.62 9.01
CA CYS A 65 13.63 10.57 8.42
C CYS A 65 14.91 10.24 9.22
N GLU A 66 15.19 8.95 9.36
CA GLU A 66 16.42 8.41 9.98
C GLU A 66 17.55 8.15 8.96
N GLY A 67 17.28 8.36 7.68
CA GLY A 67 18.25 8.27 6.57
C GLY A 67 18.43 6.86 6.01
N LEU A 68 18.68 5.86 6.87
CA LEU A 68 18.88 4.47 6.45
C LEU A 68 17.56 3.73 6.31
N ALA A 69 17.38 3.02 5.21
CA ALA A 69 16.19 2.21 5.01
C ALA A 69 16.30 0.85 5.70
N ALA A 70 15.18 0.41 6.27
CA ALA A 70 15.07 -0.85 7.00
C ALA A 70 13.80 -1.63 6.62
N GLU A 71 12.78 -0.93 6.11
CA GLU A 71 11.44 -1.48 5.90
C GLU A 71 11.00 -1.32 4.44
N TRP A 72 10.20 -2.29 4.01
CA TRP A 72 9.51 -2.24 2.73
C TRP A 72 8.14 -1.61 2.93
N GLN A 73 7.92 -0.45 2.30
CA GLN A 73 6.60 0.17 2.20
C GLN A 73 5.93 -0.27 0.90
N HIS A 74 4.75 -0.90 1.01
CA HIS A 74 3.90 -1.12 -0.17
C HIS A 74 3.18 0.18 -0.52
N ARG A 75 3.25 0.61 -1.78
CA ARG A 75 2.48 1.78 -2.24
C ARG A 75 1.00 1.43 -2.34
N LYS A 76 0.67 0.34 -3.02
CA LYS A 76 -0.65 -0.28 -3.05
C LYS A 76 -0.69 -1.42 -2.04
N ALA A 77 -1.63 -1.33 -1.10
CA ALA A 77 -1.75 -2.33 -0.04
C ALA A 77 -2.01 -3.74 -0.59
N ARG A 78 -1.45 -4.76 0.05
CA ARG A 78 -1.60 -6.17 -0.35
C ARG A 78 -3.07 -6.63 -0.41
N ALA A 79 -3.90 -6.17 0.54
CA ALA A 79 -5.34 -6.45 0.55
C ALA A 79 -6.10 -5.84 -0.66
N GLN A 80 -5.48 -4.87 -1.33
CA GLN A 80 -6.00 -4.21 -2.53
C GLN A 80 -5.39 -4.79 -3.82
N GLY A 81 -4.68 -5.91 -3.72
CA GLY A 81 -4.02 -6.56 -4.85
C GLY A 81 -2.61 -6.04 -5.14
N GLY A 82 -1.98 -5.31 -4.21
CA GLY A 82 -0.57 -4.93 -4.33
C GLY A 82 0.36 -6.14 -4.24
N GLU A 83 1.26 -6.26 -5.21
CA GLU A 83 2.27 -7.31 -5.30
C GLU A 83 3.64 -6.84 -4.79
N TRP A 84 4.65 -7.69 -4.87
CA TRP A 84 6.03 -7.38 -4.45
C TRP A 84 6.88 -6.82 -5.61
N ASN A 85 6.24 -6.31 -6.66
CA ASN A 85 6.93 -5.72 -7.79
C ASN A 85 7.63 -4.40 -7.40
N PRO A 86 8.80 -4.07 -7.99
CA PRO A 86 9.58 -2.88 -7.64
C PRO A 86 8.84 -1.55 -7.79
N ALA A 87 7.90 -1.41 -8.73
CA ALA A 87 7.07 -0.21 -8.87
C ALA A 87 6.16 0.03 -7.67
N ASN A 88 5.78 -1.04 -6.96
CA ASN A 88 4.92 -1.02 -5.79
C ASN A 88 5.68 -0.95 -4.45
N GLY A 89 7.00 -1.06 -4.47
CA GLY A 89 7.84 -1.06 -3.28
C GLY A 89 8.63 0.22 -3.11
N LEU A 90 8.71 0.72 -1.88
CA LEU A 90 9.66 1.75 -1.48
C LEU A 90 10.52 1.22 -0.33
N HIS A 91 11.81 1.53 -0.35
CA HIS A 91 12.72 1.28 0.75
C HIS A 91 12.74 2.50 1.68
N VAL A 92 12.27 2.32 2.92
CA VAL A 92 12.08 3.41 3.87
C VAL A 92 12.67 3.09 5.23
N CYS A 93 13.03 4.14 5.98
CA CYS A 93 13.32 4.00 7.41
C CYS A 93 12.02 3.75 8.21
N SER A 94 12.15 3.22 9.42
CA SER A 94 10.99 2.89 10.27
C SER A 94 10.18 4.14 10.64
N ALA A 95 10.83 5.28 10.86
CA ALA A 95 10.14 6.54 11.13
C ALA A 95 9.28 7.03 9.94
N CYS A 96 9.83 7.00 8.72
CA CYS A 96 9.07 7.35 7.51
C CYS A 96 7.95 6.35 7.21
N HIS A 97 8.20 5.05 7.41
CA HIS A 97 7.15 4.03 7.28
C HIS A 97 5.96 4.35 8.18
N ARG A 98 6.22 4.66 9.46
CA ARG A 98 5.16 5.04 10.41
C ARG A 98 4.45 6.34 10.00
N TRP A 99 5.19 7.34 9.53
CA TRP A 99 4.61 8.60 9.05
C TRP A 99 3.60 8.38 7.92
N ILE A 100 3.92 7.52 6.96
CA ILE A 100 3.05 7.20 5.81
C ILE A 100 1.71 6.63 6.28
N HIS A 101 1.73 5.71 7.25
CA HIS A 101 0.49 5.12 7.81
C HIS A 101 -0.34 6.12 8.62
N HIS A 102 0.30 7.13 9.22
CA HIS A 102 -0.39 8.15 10.02
C HIS A 102 -0.89 9.34 9.19
N ASN A 103 -0.31 9.59 8.02
CA ASN A 103 -0.61 10.75 7.17
C ASN A 103 -1.06 10.31 5.76
N PRO A 104 -2.20 9.61 5.63
CA PRO A 104 -2.62 9.00 4.37
C PRO A 104 -2.89 10.00 3.24
N ALA A 105 -3.35 11.21 3.56
CA ALA A 105 -3.60 12.26 2.57
C ALA A 105 -2.30 12.74 1.92
N GLU A 106 -1.29 13.05 2.73
CA GLU A 106 0.05 13.41 2.27
C GLU A 106 0.71 12.24 1.52
N ALA A 107 0.65 11.04 2.08
CA ALA A 107 1.22 9.86 1.44
C ALA A 107 0.60 9.57 0.07
N THR A 108 -0.70 9.82 -0.10
CA THR A 108 -1.36 9.68 -1.41
C THR A 108 -0.94 10.79 -2.36
N ALA A 109 -0.87 12.04 -1.89
CA ALA A 109 -0.47 13.20 -2.70
C ALA A 109 0.98 13.09 -3.21
N ALA A 110 1.87 12.55 -2.38
CA ALA A 110 3.27 12.28 -2.69
C ALA A 110 3.48 10.94 -3.43
N GLY A 111 2.41 10.15 -3.64
CA GLY A 111 2.48 8.87 -4.32
C GLY A 111 3.16 7.74 -3.54
N TRP A 112 3.43 7.92 -2.25
CA TRP A 112 3.93 6.86 -1.34
C TRP A 112 2.86 5.81 -1.04
N THR A 113 1.59 6.19 -1.16
CA THR A 113 0.42 5.30 -1.11
C THR A 113 -0.39 5.46 -2.40
N VAL A 114 -0.80 4.34 -2.98
CA VAL A 114 -1.52 4.28 -4.27
C VAL A 114 -2.90 3.65 -4.04
N PRO A 115 -4.00 4.30 -4.48
CA PRO A 115 -5.35 3.76 -4.37
C PRO A 115 -5.56 2.44 -5.12
N ARG A 116 -6.64 1.72 -4.74
CA ARG A 116 -6.98 0.39 -5.26
C ARG A 116 -7.13 0.34 -6.79
N ASP A 117 -7.68 1.39 -7.37
CA ASP A 117 -8.03 1.53 -8.78
C ASP A 117 -6.86 2.03 -9.64
N GLN A 118 -5.75 2.42 -9.03
CA GLN A 118 -4.57 2.93 -9.73
C GLN A 118 -3.46 1.88 -9.80
N ASP A 119 -2.60 2.05 -10.80
CA ASP A 119 -1.39 1.25 -11.02
C ASP A 119 -0.18 1.99 -10.42
N PRO A 120 0.57 1.39 -9.48
CA PRO A 120 1.77 1.99 -8.94
C PRO A 120 2.79 2.43 -9.99
N ALA A 121 2.91 1.74 -11.13
CA ALA A 121 3.87 2.10 -12.18
C ALA A 121 3.48 3.38 -12.93
N ALA A 122 2.19 3.75 -12.93
CA ALA A 122 1.66 4.95 -13.57
C ALA A 122 1.50 6.15 -12.62
N VAL A 123 1.62 5.94 -11.30
CA VAL A 123 1.52 7.02 -10.31
C VAL A 123 2.92 7.53 -9.97
N PRO A 124 3.22 8.83 -10.20
CA PRO A 124 4.50 9.40 -9.80
C PRO A 124 4.68 9.35 -8.28
N VAL A 125 5.89 9.07 -7.84
CA VAL A 125 6.30 9.16 -6.45
C VAL A 125 7.22 10.38 -6.26
N GLU A 126 7.02 11.12 -5.17
CA GLU A 126 7.99 12.11 -4.72
C GLU A 126 9.16 11.37 -4.10
N ASP A 127 10.27 11.41 -4.82
CA ASP A 127 11.51 10.74 -4.48
C ASP A 127 12.56 11.78 -4.12
N TYR A 128 13.08 11.69 -2.90
CA TYR A 128 14.04 12.65 -2.38
C TYR A 128 15.43 12.51 -3.02
N PRO A 129 16.00 11.30 -3.21
CA PRO A 129 17.26 11.13 -3.96
C PRO A 129 17.28 11.90 -5.29
N ASN A 130 16.17 11.92 -6.02
CA ASN A 130 16.06 12.60 -7.31
C ASN A 130 15.44 14.02 -7.24
N TRP A 131 15.14 14.52 -6.04
CA TRP A 131 14.57 15.87 -5.81
C TRP A 131 13.37 16.20 -6.70
N GLY A 132 12.45 15.24 -6.88
CA GLY A 132 11.34 15.41 -7.82
C GLY A 132 10.34 14.27 -7.84
N ARG A 133 9.43 14.33 -8.82
CA ARG A 133 8.47 13.27 -9.10
C ARG A 133 9.03 12.32 -10.15
N VAL A 134 9.02 11.03 -9.83
CA VAL A 134 9.54 9.98 -10.71
C VAL A 134 8.51 8.86 -10.86
N LEU A 135 8.54 8.15 -11.98
CA LEU A 135 7.82 6.89 -12.13
C LEU A 135 8.78 5.75 -11.83
N LEU A 136 8.29 4.77 -11.08
CA LEU A 136 9.01 3.54 -10.76
C LEU A 136 8.45 2.43 -11.63
N ASP A 137 9.31 1.73 -12.37
CA ASP A 137 8.89 0.54 -13.11
C ASP A 137 9.24 -0.76 -12.36
N ASP A 138 8.80 -1.89 -12.94
CA ASP A 138 9.03 -3.21 -12.37
C ASP A 138 10.46 -3.73 -12.58
N HIS A 139 11.29 -3.02 -13.35
CA HIS A 139 12.72 -3.31 -13.47
C HIS A 139 13.56 -2.56 -12.42
N GLY A 140 12.93 -1.72 -11.59
CA GLY A 140 13.62 -0.89 -10.61
C GLY A 140 14.26 0.36 -11.22
N VAL A 141 13.94 0.68 -12.49
CA VAL A 141 14.43 1.87 -13.16
C VAL A 141 13.56 3.07 -12.76
N ILE A 142 14.23 4.21 -12.61
CA ILE A 142 13.62 5.48 -12.25
C ILE A 142 13.45 6.30 -13.53
N HIS A 143 12.21 6.65 -13.85
CA HIS A 143 11.89 7.54 -14.96
C HIS A 143 11.57 8.93 -14.44
N ILE A 144 12.43 9.90 -14.73
CA ILE A 144 12.23 11.29 -14.29
C ILE A 144 11.07 11.91 -15.06
N VAL A 145 10.04 12.38 -14.34
CA VAL A 145 8.95 13.13 -14.95
C VAL A 145 9.44 14.56 -15.17
N GLN A 146 9.64 14.95 -16.44
CA GLN A 146 10.02 16.32 -16.76
C GLN A 146 8.97 17.30 -16.23
N LYS A 147 9.40 18.38 -15.58
CA LYS A 147 8.53 19.50 -15.22
C LYS A 147 8.12 20.24 -16.50
N GLY A 148 6.95 19.94 -17.06
CA GLY A 148 6.31 20.73 -18.13
C GLY A 148 4.98 20.08 -18.51
N GLN A 149 3.85 20.78 -18.67
CA GLN A 149 3.53 22.20 -18.68
C GLN A 149 2.15 22.35 -18.02
N THR A 150 2.03 23.13 -16.95
CA THR A 150 0.74 23.75 -16.63
C THR A 150 0.50 24.82 -17.69
N THR A 151 -0.37 24.52 -18.66
CA THR A 151 -1.15 25.55 -19.37
C THR A 151 -2.03 26.29 -18.38
#